data_AF-A0A1V0A4Q2-F1
#
_entry.id   AF-A0A1V0A4Q2-F1
#
_cell.length_a   1.000
_cell.length_b   1.000
_cell.length_c   1.000
_cell.angle_alpha   90.00
_cell.angle_beta   90.00
_cell.angle_gamma   90.00
#
_symmetry.space_group_name_H-M   'P 1'
#
loop_
_entity.id
_entity.type
_entity.pdbx_description
1 polymer ?
#
loop_
_entity_poly.entity_id
_entity_poly.type
_entity_poly.pdbx_seq_one_letter_code
_entity_poly.pdbx_strand_id
1 'polypeptide(L)' 'MARSELNTDMILAAIRDHGHEAYDVLVKEFPSDEVIAEFTAASRSGLTSFGIAVHLAELTDKGRKRLDSLK' A
#
# COMPACT_ATOMS: atom_id res chain seq x y z
N MET A 1 -9.32 -11.68 21.43
CA MET A 1 -9.92 -10.53 20.70
C MET A 1 -10.02 -10.95 19.25
N ALA A 2 -11.23 -11.03 18.70
CA ALA A 2 -11.41 -11.30 17.28
C ALA A 2 -10.86 -10.11 16.50
N ARG A 3 -9.70 -10.27 15.85
CA ARG A 3 -9.21 -9.26 14.92
C ARG A 3 -10.21 -9.25 13.78
N SER A 4 -10.89 -8.13 13.55
CA SER A 4 -11.82 -7.99 12.42
C SER A 4 -11.07 -8.35 11.14
N GLU A 5 -11.62 -9.22 10.31
CA GLU A 5 -10.99 -9.52 9.02
C GLU A 5 -11.02 -8.25 8.16
N LEU A 6 -9.86 -7.87 7.60
CA LEU A 6 -9.76 -6.77 6.67
C LEU A 6 -10.62 -7.06 5.44
N ASN A 7 -11.36 -6.06 4.95
CA ASN A 7 -12.18 -6.19 3.75
C ASN A 7 -12.17 -4.91 2.92
N THR A 8 -12.70 -5.04 1.70
CA THR A 8 -12.75 -3.96 0.70
C THR A 8 -13.48 -2.70 1.20
N ASP A 9 -14.55 -2.80 1.99
CA ASP A 9 -15.27 -1.62 2.50
C ASP A 9 -14.40 -0.80 3.46
N MET A 10 -13.57 -1.48 4.27
CA MET A 10 -12.60 -0.81 5.14
C MET A 10 -11.52 -0.10 4.35
N ILE A 11 -11.04 -0.68 3.24
CA ILE A 11 -10.10 -0.01 2.32
C ILE A 11 -10.70 1.27 1.77
N LEU A 12 -11.94 1.22 1.29
CA LEU A 12 -12.60 2.37 0.70
C LEU A 12 -12.88 3.47 1.73
N ALA A 13 -13.26 3.09 2.95
CA ALA A 13 -13.41 4.03 4.06
C ALA A 13 -12.06 4.70 4.41
N ALA A 14 -10.98 3.93 4.49
CA ALA A 14 -9.65 4.47 4.75
C ALA A 14 -9.19 5.42 3.63
N ILE A 15 -9.44 5.09 2.35
CA ILE A 15 -9.14 5.98 1.22
C ILE A 15 -9.95 7.27 1.30
N ARG A 16 -11.24 7.18 1.66
CA ARG A 16 -12.11 8.36 1.83
C ARG A 16 -11.57 9.29 2.92
N ASP A 17 -11.15 8.74 4.06
CA ASP A 17 -10.82 9.50 5.26
C ASP A 17 -9.34 9.95 5.30
N HIS A 18 -8.45 9.21 4.64
CA HIS A 18 -6.99 9.41 4.71
C HIS A 18 -6.31 9.57 3.35
N GLY A 19 -7.02 9.42 2.24
CA GLY A 19 -6.47 9.60 0.90
C GLY A 19 -5.23 8.74 0.64
N HIS A 20 -4.11 9.39 0.36
CA HIS A 20 -2.82 8.73 0.08
C HIS A 20 -2.22 8.01 1.29
N GLU A 21 -2.60 8.39 2.50
CA GLU A 21 -2.09 7.78 3.74
C GLU A 21 -2.87 6.53 4.17
N ALA A 22 -3.92 6.15 3.43
CA ALA A 22 -4.80 5.04 3.79
C ALA A 22 -4.04 3.72 3.99
N TYR A 23 -3.03 3.44 3.16
CA TYR A 23 -2.17 2.27 3.31
C TYR A 23 -1.42 2.30 4.65
N ASP A 24 -0.74 3.41 4.96
CA ASP A 24 0.06 3.58 6.18
C ASP A 24 -0.78 3.51 7.46
N VAL A 25 -2.05 3.93 7.39
CA VAL A 25 -3.00 3.78 8.49
C VAL A 25 -3.37 2.31 8.69
N LEU A 26 -3.73 1.60 7.63
CA LEU A 26 -4.22 0.22 7.72
C LEU A 26 -3.14 -0.77 8.13
N VAL A 27 -1.89 -0.61 7.68
CA VAL A 27 -0.78 -1.52 8.07
C VAL A 27 -0.38 -1.42 9.54
N LYS A 28 -0.86 -0.42 10.29
CA LYS A 28 -0.72 -0.37 11.76
C LYS A 28 -1.59 -1.42 12.45
N GLU A 29 -2.70 -1.80 11.81
CA GLU A 29 -3.74 -2.64 12.38
C GLU A 29 -3.90 -3.99 11.66
N PHE A 30 -3.36 -4.13 10.45
CA PHE A 30 -3.47 -5.34 9.64
C PHE A 30 -2.11 -5.74 9.04
N PRO A 31 -1.88 -7.05 8.79
CA PRO A 31 -0.69 -7.49 8.05
C PRO A 31 -0.57 -6.80 6.70
N SER A 32 0.63 -6.38 6.31
CA SER A 32 0.86 -5.66 5.05
C SER A 32 0.35 -6.41 3.84
N ASP A 33 0.53 -7.73 3.80
CA ASP A 33 0.17 -8.55 2.65
C ASP A 33 -1.34 -8.62 2.45
N GLU A 34 -2.12 -8.63 3.53
CA GLU A 34 -3.59 -8.58 3.50
C GLU A 34 -4.06 -7.20 3.02
N VAL A 35 -3.46 -6.13 3.54
CA VAL A 35 -3.74 -4.76 3.08
C VAL A 35 -3.44 -4.62 1.59
N ILE A 36 -2.29 -5.15 1.13
CA ILE A 36 -1.91 -5.11 -0.28
C ILE A 36 -2.91 -5.88 -1.15
N ALA A 37 -3.32 -7.07 -0.71
CA ALA A 37 -4.28 -7.89 -1.44
C ALA A 37 -5.62 -7.18 -1.60
N GLU A 38 -6.16 -6.60 -0.53
CA GLU A 38 -7.47 -5.93 -0.55
C GLU A 38 -7.47 -4.63 -1.36
N PHE A 39 -6.44 -3.78 -1.24
CA PHE A 39 -6.28 -2.63 -2.14
C PHE A 39 -6.18 -3.05 -3.61
N THR A 40 -5.45 -4.13 -3.90
CA THR A 40 -5.34 -4.66 -5.27
C THR A 40 -6.69 -5.17 -5.78
N ALA A 41 -7.47 -5.85 -4.93
CA ALA A 41 -8.80 -6.33 -5.27
C ALA A 41 -9.77 -5.16 -5.52
N ALA A 42 -9.77 -4.15 -4.65
CA ALA A 42 -10.57 -2.94 -4.79
C ALA A 42 -10.23 -2.19 -6.09
N SER A 43 -8.93 -2.11 -6.43
CA SER A 43 -8.48 -1.47 -7.66
C SER A 43 -8.88 -2.24 -8.91
N ARG A 44 -8.71 -3.57 -8.91
CA ARG A 44 -9.13 -4.44 -10.04
C ARG A 44 -10.64 -4.44 -10.26
N SER A 45 -11.41 -4.21 -9.19
CA SER A 45 -12.87 -4.08 -9.25
C SER A 45 -13.34 -2.70 -9.73
N GLY A 46 -12.41 -1.77 -9.98
CA GLY A 46 -12.72 -0.41 -10.43
C GLY A 46 -13.24 0.50 -9.31
N LEU A 47 -13.15 0.08 -8.05
CA LEU A 47 -13.61 0.85 -6.89
C LEU A 47 -12.61 1.93 -6.47
N THR A 48 -11.35 1.79 -6.87
CA THR A 48 -10.30 2.78 -6.64
C THR A 48 -9.23 2.76 -7.73
N SER A 49 -8.66 3.91 -8.05
CA SER A 49 -7.47 4.02 -8.91
C SER A 49 -6.17 3.81 -8.14
N PHE A 50 -6.25 3.50 -6.84
CA PHE A 50 -5.09 3.35 -5.97
C PHE A 50 -4.33 2.06 -6.28
N GLY A 51 -3.39 2.14 -7.22
CA GLY A 51 -2.38 1.12 -7.42
C GLY A 51 -1.31 1.25 -6.33
N ILE A 52 -1.18 0.25 -5.45
CA ILE A 52 -0.13 0.21 -4.40
C ILE A 52 1.29 0.36 -4.97
N ALA A 53 1.48 0.09 -6.26
CA ALA A 53 2.75 0.30 -6.95
C ALA A 53 3.21 1.77 -7.02
N VAL A 54 2.38 2.75 -6.63
CA VAL A 54 2.58 4.18 -6.99
C VAL A 54 2.96 5.07 -5.79
N HIS A 55 3.40 4.51 -4.66
CA HIS A 55 4.15 5.29 -3.66
C HIS A 55 5.67 4.99 -3.77
N LEU A 56 6.24 5.47 -4.88
CA LEU A 56 7.54 6.16 -4.99
C LEU A 56 8.80 5.44 -4.46
N ALA A 57 9.18 4.29 -5.01
CA ALA A 57 10.54 3.79 -4.83
C ALA A 57 11.52 4.54 -5.76
N GLU A 58 12.36 5.41 -5.20
CA GLU A 58 13.49 6.04 -5.91
C GLU A 58 14.85 5.62 -5.32
N LEU A 59 15.82 5.44 -6.20
CA LEU A 59 17.20 5.19 -5.78
C LEU A 59 17.78 6.41 -5.06
N THR A 60 18.49 6.17 -3.98
CA THR A 60 19.34 7.19 -3.34
C THR A 60 20.67 7.30 -4.08
N ASP A 61 21.39 8.41 -3.91
CA ASP A 61 22.75 8.54 -4.48
C ASP A 61 23.72 7.49 -3.97
N LYS A 62 23.53 7.02 -2.73
CA LYS A 62 24.29 5.90 -2.16
C LYS A 62 23.90 4.55 -2.81
N GLY A 63 22.61 4.34 -3.07
CA GLY A 63 22.11 3.18 -3.82
C GLY A 63 22.63 3.18 -5.26
N ARG A 64 22.66 4.36 -5.90
CA ARG A 64 23.26 4.56 -7.23
C ARG A 64 24.76 4.25 -7.23
N LYS A 65 25.54 4.90 -6.35
CA LYS A 65 27.00 4.67 -6.24
C LYS A 65 27.36 3.22 -5.89
N ARG A 66 26.57 2.56 -5.05
CA ARG A 66 26.78 1.13 -4.73
C ARG A 66 26.63 0.26 -5.98
N LEU A 67 25.63 0.52 -6.82
CA LEU A 67 25.43 -0.19 -8.09
C LEU A 67 26.56 0.09 -9.09
N ASP A 68 26.99 1.34 -9.21
CA ASP A 68 28.07 1.71 -10.12
C ASP A 68 29.42 1.06 -9.75
N SER A 69 29.67 0.81 -8.45
CA SER A 69 30.88 0.12 -7.96
C SER A 69 30.91 -1.41 -8.18
N LEU A 70 29.85 -1.99 -8.75
CA LEU A 70 29.75 -3.43 -9.02
C LEU A 70 30.03 -3.80 -10.50
N LYS A 71 30.37 -2.82 -11.36
CA LYS A 71 30.87 -3.03 -12.73
C LYS A 71 32.38 -3.03 -12.75
#